data_AF-A0A8B6DSD7-F1
#
_entry.id   AF-A0A8B6DSD7-F1
#
_cell.length_a   1.000
_cell.length_b   1.000
_cell.length_c   1.000
_cell.angle_alpha   90.00
_cell.angle_beta   90.00
_cell.angle_gamma   90.00
#
_symmetry.space_group_name_H-M   'P 1'
#
loop_
_entity.id
_entity.type
_entity.pdbx_description
1 polymer ?
#
loop_
_entity_poly.entity_id
_entity_poly.type
_entity_poly.pdbx_seq_one_letter_code
_entity_poly.pdbx_strand_id
1 'polypeptide(L)'
;MASNGTEENGTTDQPTTPLVETHPPRISNFSGNEPKSGDTTYELWKQEVKLLMKQSYEKEAILNAVRRSLRGEAGYAAMRLDLDASVEEVIHKLDSIYGNVDKKEELLAEFYGSRQKEDETVTSWSCRLESLMGQAVERGIVGRQDVDGMLH
;
A
#
# COMPACT_ATOMS: atom_id res chain seq x y z
N MET A 1 -6.68 44.67 69.96
CA MET A 1 -5.54 44.74 69.02
C MET A 1 -5.93 43.94 67.79
N ALA A 2 -5.78 44.52 66.60
CA ALA A 2 -6.00 43.86 65.33
C ALA A 2 -4.83 44.22 64.40
N SER A 3 -4.28 43.23 63.70
CA SER A 3 -3.42 43.39 62.53
C SER A 3 -3.55 42.13 61.66
N ASN A 4 -3.54 42.34 60.35
CA ASN A 4 -3.85 41.36 59.31
C ASN A 4 -2.63 41.21 58.36
N GLY A 5 -2.56 40.13 57.59
CA GLY A 5 -1.45 39.78 56.67
C GLY A 5 -1.46 38.25 56.47
N THR A 6 -1.79 37.61 55.33
CA THR A 6 -1.49 37.89 53.90
C THR A 6 0.03 38.05 53.65
N GLU A 7 0.68 37.45 52.65
CA GLU A 7 0.28 36.53 51.56
C GLU A 7 1.06 35.19 51.73
N GLU A 8 1.04 34.13 50.89
CA GLU A 8 0.61 33.89 49.50
C GLU A 8 -0.10 32.52 49.35
N ASN A 9 -0.54 32.15 48.15
CA ASN A 9 -0.92 30.78 47.76
C ASN A 9 -0.32 30.46 46.38
N GLY A 10 0.74 29.64 46.34
CA GLY A 10 1.50 29.33 45.13
C GLY A 10 0.81 28.33 44.19
N THR A 11 -0.26 28.75 43.51
CA THR A 11 -0.84 27.98 42.41
C THR A 11 0.04 28.11 41.17
N THR A 12 0.94 27.15 40.97
CA THR A 12 1.69 27.00 39.72
C THR A 12 0.77 26.45 38.63
N ASP A 13 0.00 27.32 37.98
CA ASP A 13 -0.72 26.99 36.75
C ASP A 13 0.28 26.71 35.63
N GLN A 14 0.71 25.45 35.51
CA GLN A 14 1.32 24.99 34.27
C GLN A 14 0.24 24.95 33.18
N PRO A 15 0.50 25.51 31.98
CA PRO A 15 -0.41 25.32 30.86
C PRO A 15 -0.35 23.84 30.44
N THR A 16 -1.33 23.05 30.88
CA THR A 16 -1.57 21.70 30.38
C THR A 16 -1.88 21.78 28.90
N THR A 17 -0.86 21.67 28.06
CA THR A 17 -1.02 21.45 26.62
C THR A 17 -1.94 20.23 26.46
N PRO A 18 -3.03 20.34 25.67
CA PRO A 18 -3.90 19.21 25.45
C PRO A 18 -3.06 18.11 24.78
N LEU A 19 -2.91 16.98 25.49
CA LEU A 19 -2.41 15.76 24.91
C LEU A 19 -3.38 15.37 23.80
N VAL A 20 -3.01 15.66 22.56
CA VAL A 20 -3.71 15.12 21.39
C VAL A 20 -3.51 13.61 21.49
N GLU A 21 -4.57 12.88 21.83
CA GLU A 21 -4.57 11.41 21.81
C GLU A 21 -4.45 10.95 20.35
N THR A 22 -3.23 10.95 19.82
CA THR A 22 -2.90 10.35 18.54
C THR A 22 -2.98 8.84 18.70
N HIS A 23 -4.17 8.28 18.48
CA HIS A 23 -4.37 6.84 18.44
C HIS A 23 -3.31 6.21 17.53
N PRO A 24 -2.64 5.12 17.95
CA PRO A 24 -1.55 4.53 17.18
C PRO A 24 -2.06 4.14 15.79
N PRO A 25 -1.33 4.45 14.72
CA PRO A 25 -1.81 4.26 13.37
C PRO A 25 -2.07 2.78 13.08
N ARG A 26 -3.22 2.49 12.46
CA ARG A 26 -3.69 1.13 12.15
C ARG A 26 -3.66 0.89 10.65
N ILE A 27 -3.15 -0.26 10.26
CA ILE A 27 -3.10 -0.78 8.90
C ILE A 27 -3.61 -2.24 8.97
N SER A 28 -4.38 -2.67 7.98
CA SER A 28 -4.85 -4.05 7.81
C SER A 28 -3.67 -5.02 7.68
N ASN A 29 -3.79 -6.25 8.18
CA ASN A 29 -2.69 -7.23 8.06
C ASN A 29 -2.53 -7.71 6.61
N PHE A 30 -1.30 -8.03 6.20
CA PHE A 30 -0.98 -8.61 4.89
C PHE A 30 0.07 -9.72 5.04
N SER A 31 -0.21 -10.92 4.51
CA SER A 31 0.69 -12.09 4.59
C SER A 31 1.45 -12.46 3.29
N GLY A 32 1.00 -12.00 2.12
CA GLY A 32 1.55 -12.41 0.81
C GLY A 32 0.47 -12.92 -0.17
N ASN A 33 0.87 -13.75 -1.14
CA ASN A 33 0.01 -14.27 -2.21
C ASN A 33 -1.06 -15.28 -1.76
N GLU A 34 -0.90 -15.88 -0.58
CA GLU A 34 -1.93 -16.68 0.08
C GLU A 34 -2.44 -15.92 1.33
N PRO A 35 -3.52 -15.13 1.22
CA PRO A 35 -4.05 -14.36 2.33
C PRO A 35 -4.60 -15.31 3.41
N LYS A 36 -4.23 -15.09 4.67
CA LYS A 36 -4.90 -15.78 5.78
C LYS A 36 -6.25 -15.12 6.04
N SER A 37 -7.15 -15.84 6.72
CA SER A 37 -8.46 -15.29 7.07
C SER A 37 -8.30 -13.99 7.88
N GLY A 38 -8.79 -12.88 7.32
CA GLY A 38 -8.67 -11.53 7.88
C GLY A 38 -7.50 -10.67 7.36
N ASP A 39 -6.66 -11.18 6.45
CA ASP A 39 -5.66 -10.38 5.73
C ASP A 39 -6.28 -9.65 4.52
N THR A 40 -5.69 -8.49 4.17
CA THR A 40 -6.05 -7.73 2.96
C THR A 40 -5.14 -8.08 1.77
N THR A 41 -5.41 -7.52 0.59
CA THR A 41 -4.55 -7.67 -0.59
C THR A 41 -3.39 -6.68 -0.57
N TYR A 42 -2.30 -6.98 -1.28
CA TYR A 42 -1.14 -6.08 -1.35
C TYR A 42 -1.50 -4.67 -1.85
N GLU A 43 -2.33 -4.57 -2.90
CA GLU A 43 -2.74 -3.28 -3.45
C GLU A 43 -3.54 -2.44 -2.43
N LEU A 44 -4.47 -3.05 -1.69
CA LEU A 44 -5.23 -2.36 -0.65
C LEU A 44 -4.31 -1.93 0.51
N TRP A 45 -3.45 -2.84 0.99
CA TRP A 45 -2.43 -2.56 2.01
C TRP A 45 -1.55 -1.37 1.61
N LYS A 46 -1.03 -1.37 0.37
CA LYS A 46 -0.18 -0.32 -0.17
C LYS A 46 -0.89 1.03 -0.22
N GLN A 47 -2.19 1.06 -0.52
CA GLN A 47 -2.98 2.30 -0.48
C GLN A 47 -3.21 2.80 0.96
N GLU A 48 -3.47 1.90 1.92
CA GLU A 48 -3.57 2.27 3.34
C GLU A 48 -2.26 2.91 3.84
N VAL A 49 -1.10 2.30 3.54
CA VAL A 49 0.20 2.86 3.92
C VAL A 49 0.45 4.22 3.26
N LYS A 50 0.18 4.36 1.96
CA LYS A 50 0.29 5.65 1.24
C LYS A 50 -0.64 6.74 1.77
N LEU A 51 -1.82 6.36 2.26
CA LEU A 51 -2.74 7.29 2.92
C LEU A 51 -2.18 7.72 4.29
N LEU A 52 -1.63 6.77 5.05
CA LEU A 52 -1.05 7.02 6.36
C LEU A 52 0.18 7.93 6.30
N MET A 53 1.03 7.77 5.28
CA MET A 53 2.18 8.65 5.01
C MET A 53 1.81 10.12 4.71
N LYS A 54 0.53 10.42 4.41
CA LYS A 54 0.01 11.78 4.20
C LYS A 54 -0.63 12.39 5.45
N GLN A 55 -0.73 11.62 6.54
CA GLN A 55 -1.30 12.07 7.81
C GLN A 55 -0.19 12.57 8.74
N SER A 56 -0.56 13.36 9.75
CA SER A 56 0.37 13.99 10.70
C SER A 56 0.91 13.02 11.77
N TYR A 57 1.33 11.83 11.37
CA TYR A 57 1.98 10.86 12.25
C TYR A 57 3.50 10.95 12.16
N GLU A 58 4.18 10.67 13.27
CA GLU A 58 5.63 10.51 13.29
C GLU A 58 6.09 9.38 12.36
N LYS A 59 7.20 9.59 11.65
CA LYS A 59 7.73 8.62 10.68
C LYS A 59 7.99 7.25 11.31
N GLU A 60 8.52 7.24 12.54
CA GLU A 60 8.73 6.01 13.31
C GLU A 60 7.43 5.31 13.70
N ALA A 61 6.36 6.06 14.00
CA ALA A 61 5.06 5.48 14.31
C ALA A 61 4.45 4.79 13.08
N ILE A 62 4.59 5.41 11.90
CA ILE A 62 4.19 4.85 10.60
C ILE A 62 5.00 3.58 10.31
N LEU A 63 6.34 3.64 10.39
CA LEU A 63 7.22 2.49 10.14
C LEU A 63 6.95 1.31 11.08
N ASN A 64 6.70 1.59 12.36
CA ASN A 64 6.32 0.57 13.33
C ASN A 64 4.93 -0.05 13.04
N ALA A 65 3.96 0.73 12.56
CA ALA A 65 2.67 0.19 12.12
C ALA A 65 2.79 -0.67 10.86
N VAL A 66 3.58 -0.22 9.87
CA VAL A 66 3.92 -0.95 8.64
C VAL A 66 4.58 -2.29 8.98
N ARG A 67 5.64 -2.31 9.80
CA ARG A 67 6.31 -3.56 10.21
C ARG A 67 5.39 -4.49 11.01
N ARG A 68 4.40 -3.97 11.75
CA ARG A 68 3.43 -4.76 12.52
C ARG A 68 2.27 -5.30 11.67
N SER A 69 1.92 -4.69 10.55
CA SER A 69 0.86 -5.18 9.66
C SER A 69 1.35 -6.30 8.73
N LEU A 70 2.65 -6.40 8.49
CA LEU A 70 3.25 -7.44 7.67
C LEU A 70 3.40 -8.77 8.45
N ARG A 71 2.89 -9.85 7.86
CA ARG A 71 2.83 -11.21 8.42
C ARG A 71 3.35 -12.22 7.40
N GLY A 72 3.57 -13.46 7.82
CA GLY A 72 3.99 -14.56 6.93
C GLY A 72 5.17 -14.19 6.03
N GLU A 73 5.08 -14.53 4.74
CA GLU A 73 6.11 -14.25 3.74
C GLU A 73 6.36 -12.75 3.54
N ALA A 74 5.32 -11.91 3.62
CA ALA A 74 5.49 -10.46 3.52
C ALA A 74 6.25 -9.89 4.73
N GLY A 75 6.04 -10.45 5.92
CA GLY A 75 6.81 -10.17 7.13
C GLY A 75 8.28 -10.61 7.01
N TYR A 76 8.53 -11.82 6.51
CA TYR A 76 9.89 -12.30 6.24
C TYR A 76 10.58 -11.48 5.13
N ALA A 77 9.85 -10.97 4.15
CA ALA A 77 10.38 -10.05 3.14
C ALA A 77 10.83 -8.72 3.74
N ALA A 78 10.05 -8.13 4.65
CA ALA A 78 10.43 -6.89 5.32
C ALA A 78 11.54 -7.08 6.38
N MET A 79 11.63 -8.26 7.04
CA MET A 79 12.73 -8.59 7.95
C MET A 79 14.11 -8.72 7.28
N ARG A 80 14.16 -8.84 5.94
CA ARG A 80 15.39 -8.87 5.15
C ARG A 80 15.90 -7.45 4.78
N LEU A 81 15.22 -6.41 5.23
CA LEU A 81 15.67 -5.02 5.14
C LEU A 81 16.28 -4.61 6.48
N ASP A 82 17.19 -3.64 6.44
CA ASP A 82 17.85 -3.12 7.62
C ASP A 82 16.87 -2.40 8.59
N LEU A 83 17.29 -2.27 9.85
CA LEU A 83 16.42 -1.74 10.92
C LEU A 83 16.06 -0.26 10.71
N ASP A 84 16.93 0.49 10.03
CA ASP A 84 16.78 1.88 9.61
C ASP A 84 16.07 2.07 8.26
N ALA A 85 15.73 0.99 7.55
CA ALA A 85 14.99 1.06 6.29
C ALA A 85 13.67 1.85 6.41
N SER A 86 13.49 2.77 5.47
CA SER A 86 12.33 3.64 5.35
C SER A 86 11.05 2.89 4.95
N VAL A 87 9.90 3.55 5.10
CA VAL A 87 8.60 3.00 4.66
C VAL A 87 8.59 2.82 3.14
N GLU A 88 9.23 3.74 2.42
CA GLU A 88 9.41 3.73 0.98
C GLU A 88 10.22 2.50 0.51
N GLU A 89 11.29 2.13 1.22
CA GLU A 89 12.09 0.93 0.93
C GLU A 89 11.32 -0.36 1.22
N VAL A 90 10.52 -0.39 2.29
CA VAL A 90 9.60 -1.51 2.57
C VAL A 90 8.57 -1.67 1.44
N ILE A 91 7.94 -0.57 0.99
CA ILE A 91 7.01 -0.61 -0.15
C ILE A 91 7.73 -1.07 -1.41
N HIS A 92 8.92 -0.53 -1.72
CA HIS A 92 9.70 -0.92 -2.91
C HIS A 92 10.07 -2.42 -2.89
N LYS A 93 10.45 -2.96 -1.73
CA LYS A 93 10.77 -4.38 -1.58
C LYS A 93 9.54 -5.28 -1.75
N LEU A 94 8.38 -4.85 -1.28
CA LEU A 94 7.13 -5.58 -1.49
C LEU A 94 6.62 -5.40 -2.93
N ASP A 95 6.89 -4.27 -3.58
CA ASP A 95 6.59 -4.06 -5.00
C ASP A 95 7.36 -5.01 -5.91
N SER A 96 8.59 -5.39 -5.54
CA SER A 96 9.38 -6.36 -6.30
C SER A 96 8.99 -7.84 -6.05
N ILE A 97 7.96 -8.12 -5.25
CA ILE A 97 7.53 -9.49 -4.86
C ILE A 97 6.02 -9.69 -5.06
N TYR A 98 5.23 -8.69 -4.67
CA TYR A 98 3.76 -8.70 -4.66
C TYR A 98 3.15 -7.55 -5.47
N GLY A 99 3.97 -6.58 -5.87
CA GLY A 99 3.59 -5.59 -6.86
C GLY A 99 3.28 -6.28 -8.18
N ASN A 100 2.61 -5.54 -9.07
CA ASN A 100 1.90 -6.08 -10.22
C ASN A 100 2.78 -6.72 -11.33
N VAL A 101 4.04 -7.09 -11.05
CA VAL A 101 5.04 -7.73 -11.92
C VAL A 101 4.53 -9.07 -12.47
N ASP A 102 4.02 -9.96 -11.59
CA ASP A 102 3.41 -11.23 -12.02
C ASP A 102 2.29 -10.98 -13.05
N LYS A 103 1.47 -9.95 -12.83
CA LYS A 103 0.41 -9.53 -13.77
C LYS A 103 0.89 -8.77 -15.01
N LYS A 104 2.20 -8.56 -15.21
CA LYS A 104 2.76 -8.00 -16.44
C LYS A 104 3.06 -9.10 -17.45
N GLU A 105 3.82 -10.10 -16.99
CA GLU A 105 4.16 -11.27 -17.80
C GLU A 105 2.93 -12.14 -18.05
N GLU A 106 2.06 -12.37 -17.06
CA GLU A 106 0.80 -13.10 -17.27
C GLU A 106 -0.12 -12.41 -18.28
N LEU A 107 -0.25 -11.07 -18.23
CA LEU A 107 -1.17 -10.34 -19.12
C LEU A 107 -0.69 -10.36 -20.59
N LEU A 108 0.63 -10.25 -20.82
CA LEU A 108 1.19 -10.41 -22.17
C LEU A 108 1.15 -11.88 -22.63
N ALA A 109 1.38 -12.84 -21.74
CA ALA A 109 1.24 -14.25 -22.05
C ALA A 109 -0.22 -14.64 -22.38
N GLU A 110 -1.20 -14.07 -21.67
CA GLU A 110 -2.62 -14.21 -21.97
C GLU A 110 -2.95 -13.55 -23.32
N PHE A 111 -2.44 -12.34 -23.59
CA PHE A 111 -2.62 -11.66 -24.88
C PHE A 111 -2.10 -12.49 -26.06
N TYR A 112 -0.83 -12.92 -26.03
CA TYR A 112 -0.23 -13.72 -27.09
C TYR A 112 -0.74 -15.17 -27.16
N GLY A 113 -1.20 -15.72 -26.02
CA GLY A 113 -1.82 -17.04 -25.95
C GLY A 113 -3.30 -17.07 -26.31
N SER A 114 -3.96 -15.91 -26.36
CA SER A 114 -5.40 -15.77 -26.57
C SER A 114 -5.80 -16.19 -27.99
N ARG A 115 -6.53 -17.29 -28.08
CA ARG A 115 -7.26 -17.69 -29.29
C ARG A 115 -8.75 -17.37 -29.14
N GLN A 116 -9.41 -17.21 -30.28
CA GLN A 116 -10.88 -17.20 -30.34
C GLN A 116 -11.40 -18.56 -29.86
N LYS A 117 -12.41 -18.56 -28.99
CA LYS A 117 -13.07 -19.79 -28.52
C LYS A 117 -14.10 -20.29 -29.56
N GLU A 118 -14.45 -21.57 -29.51
CA GLU A 118 -15.41 -22.18 -30.45
C GLU A 118 -16.81 -21.52 -30.42
N ASP A 119 -17.19 -20.92 -29.29
CA ASP A 119 -18.46 -20.24 -29.04
C ASP A 119 -18.37 -18.69 -29.10
N GLU A 120 -17.18 -18.13 -29.33
CA GLU A 120 -16.91 -16.70 -29.29
C GLU A 120 -16.97 -16.09 -30.70
N THR A 121 -17.66 -14.97 -30.87
CA THR A 121 -17.65 -14.25 -32.16
C THR A 121 -16.32 -13.55 -32.39
N VAL A 122 -15.92 -13.32 -33.65
CA VAL A 122 -14.70 -12.59 -33.98
C VAL A 122 -14.67 -11.21 -33.29
N THR A 123 -15.79 -10.48 -33.31
CA THR A 123 -15.92 -9.18 -32.62
C THR A 123 -15.75 -9.31 -31.11
N SER A 124 -16.32 -10.35 -30.48
CA SER A 124 -16.15 -10.60 -29.04
C SER A 124 -14.69 -10.88 -28.68
N TRP A 125 -14.00 -11.66 -29.51
CA TRP A 125 -12.57 -11.95 -29.36
C TRP A 125 -11.70 -10.70 -29.55
N SER A 126 -11.97 -9.87 -30.55
CA SER A 126 -11.30 -8.57 -30.74
C SER A 126 -11.49 -7.64 -29.54
N CYS A 127 -12.72 -7.47 -29.04
CA CYS A 127 -12.97 -6.68 -27.82
C CYS A 127 -12.23 -7.23 -26.59
N ARG A 128 -12.04 -8.55 -26.50
CA ARG A 128 -11.27 -9.19 -25.41
C ARG A 128 -9.76 -8.92 -25.54
N LEU A 129 -9.21 -8.99 -26.75
CA LEU A 129 -7.82 -8.61 -27.06
C LEU A 129 -7.56 -7.12 -26.79
N GLU A 130 -8.46 -6.24 -27.24
CA GLU A 130 -8.40 -4.80 -26.96
C GLU A 130 -8.47 -4.50 -25.46
N SER A 131 -9.29 -5.23 -24.69
CA SER A 131 -9.38 -5.08 -23.23
C SER A 131 -8.09 -5.51 -22.51
N LEU A 132 -7.47 -6.62 -22.94
CA LEU A 132 -6.16 -7.07 -22.43
C LEU A 132 -5.07 -6.03 -22.75
N MET A 133 -5.07 -5.49 -23.97
CA MET A 133 -4.13 -4.45 -24.41
C MET A 133 -4.35 -3.11 -23.67
N GLY A 134 -5.60 -2.71 -23.43
CA GLY A 134 -5.94 -1.53 -22.63
C GLY A 134 -5.41 -1.64 -21.20
N GLN A 135 -5.60 -2.80 -20.57
CA GLN A 135 -5.01 -3.10 -19.25
C GLN A 135 -3.47 -3.08 -19.29
N ALA A 136 -2.84 -3.48 -20.41
CA ALA A 136 -1.39 -3.44 -20.56
C ALA A 136 -0.85 -2.00 -20.63
N VAL A 137 -1.57 -1.10 -21.30
CA VAL A 137 -1.25 0.34 -21.35
C VAL A 137 -1.46 1.00 -19.99
N GLU A 138 -2.60 0.76 -19.32
CA GLU A 138 -2.88 1.33 -17.99
C GLU A 138 -1.84 0.94 -16.92
N ARG A 139 -1.30 -0.27 -17.02
CA ARG A 139 -0.25 -0.79 -16.12
C ARG A 139 1.17 -0.40 -16.54
N GLY A 140 1.33 0.39 -17.61
CA GLY A 140 2.63 0.79 -18.15
C GLY A 140 3.50 -0.39 -18.58
N ILE A 141 2.88 -1.43 -19.14
CA ILE A 141 3.54 -2.62 -19.69
C ILE A 141 3.87 -2.38 -21.17
N VAL A 142 2.92 -1.79 -21.89
CA VAL A 142 3.02 -1.46 -23.31
C VAL A 142 2.88 0.05 -23.47
N GLY A 143 3.74 0.68 -24.29
CA GLY A 143 3.59 2.09 -24.62
C GLY A 143 2.38 2.30 -25.54
N ARG A 144 1.64 3.40 -25.36
CA ARG A 144 0.41 3.66 -26.14
C ARG A 144 0.65 3.74 -27.67
N GLN A 145 1.89 4.00 -28.06
CA GLN A 145 2.39 4.03 -29.44
C GLN A 145 2.65 2.63 -30.03
N ASP A 146 2.87 1.63 -29.18
CA ASP A 146 3.26 0.26 -29.56
C ASP A 146 2.02 -0.66 -29.73
N VAL A 147 0.88 -0.24 -29.15
CA VAL A 147 -0.43 -0.92 -29.18
C VAL A 147 -0.86 -1.32 -30.59
N ASP A 148 -0.77 -0.38 -31.54
CA ASP A 148 -1.27 -0.56 -32.90
C ASP A 148 -0.55 -1.72 -33.59
N GLY A 149 0.79 -1.73 -33.51
CA GLY A 149 1.64 -2.80 -34.04
C GLY A 149 1.56 -4.14 -33.30
N MET A 150 0.84 -4.23 -32.16
CA MET A 150 0.56 -5.48 -31.46
C MET A 150 -0.83 -6.07 -31.77
N LEU A 151 -1.72 -5.30 -32.40
CA LEU A 151 -3.09 -5.70 -32.76
C LEU A 151 -3.25 -6.07 -34.25
N HIS A 152 -2.14 -6.16 -34.99
CA HIS A 152 -2.06 -6.44 -36.44
C HIS A 152 -1.39 -7.79 -36.73
#